data_AF-A0A3B0FNU6-F1
#
_entry.id   AF-A0A3B0FNU6-F1
#
_cell.length_a   1.000
_cell.length_b   1.000
_cell.length_c   1.000
_cell.angle_alpha   90.00
_cell.angle_beta   90.00
_cell.angle_gamma   90.00
#
_symmetry.space_group_name_H-M   'P 1'
#
loop_
_entity.id
_entity.type
_entity.pdbx_description
1 polymer ?
#
loop_
_entity_poly.entity_id
_entity_poly.type
_entity_poly.pdbx_seq_one_letter_code
_entity_poly.pdbx_strand_id
1 'polypeptide(L)' 'MAEIEGTMVIRAWVEPAQDHPLRARLISTQAGQAQELMETAADADGILTAVRRWLDQLESAAGTAGD' A
#
# COMPACT_ATOMS: atom_id res chain seq x y z
N MET A 1 -0.91 24.85 -3.98
CA MET A 1 -0.93 23.59 -3.23
C MET A 1 -0.14 22.59 -4.06
N ALA A 2 0.87 21.95 -3.47
CA ALA A 2 1.52 20.83 -4.14
C ALA A 2 0.55 19.64 -4.09
N GLU A 3 0.27 19.03 -5.23
CA GLU A 3 -0.49 17.78 -5.28
C GLU A 3 0.39 16.69 -4.66
N ILE A 4 -0.10 16.03 -3.61
CA ILE A 4 0.60 14.88 -3.03
C ILE A 4 0.07 13.64 -3.71
N GLU A 5 0.88 13.11 -4.63
CA GLU A 5 0.61 11.87 -5.31
C GLU A 5 1.49 10.73 -4.80
N GLY A 6 0.94 9.52 -4.88
CA GLY A 6 1.66 8.28 -4.67
C GLY A 6 1.05 7.19 -5.52
N THR A 7 1.82 6.14 -5.79
CA THR A 7 1.33 4.96 -6.52
C THR A 7 1.41 3.75 -5.62
N MET A 8 0.34 2.97 -5.55
CA MET A 8 0.35 1.63 -4.95
C MET A 8 0.06 0.58 -6.03
N VAL A 9 0.93 -0.40 -6.14
CA VAL A 9 0.79 -1.57 -7.03
C VAL A 9 0.47 -2.79 -6.17
N ILE A 10 -0.67 -3.42 -6.43
CA ILE A 10 -1.08 -4.67 -5.79
C ILE A 10 -0.90 -5.81 -6.79
N ARG A 11 0.03 -6.71 -6.52
CA ARG A 11 0.22 -7.94 -7.29
C ARG A 11 -0.37 -9.11 -6.50
N ALA A 12 -1.44 -9.71 -6.99
CA ALA A 12 -2.05 -10.88 -6.37
C ALA A 12 -1.77 -12.17 -7.16
N TRP A 13 -1.65 -13.29 -6.45
CA TRP A 13 -1.52 -14.63 -7.02
C TRP A 13 -2.15 -15.67 -6.07
N VAL A 14 -2.32 -16.89 -6.56
CA VAL A 14 -2.91 -18.00 -5.79
C VAL A 14 -1.88 -19.10 -5.62
N GLU A 15 -1.64 -19.52 -4.38
CA GLU A 15 -0.78 -20.64 -3.98
C GLU A 15 -1.67 -21.79 -3.48
N PRO A 16 -2.05 -22.75 -4.34
CA PRO A 16 -3.06 -23.77 -4.02
C PRO A 16 -2.61 -24.77 -2.94
N ALA A 17 -1.33 -24.78 -2.55
CA ALA A 17 -0.79 -25.65 -1.51
C ALA A 17 -0.99 -25.11 -0.08
N GLN A 18 -1.57 -23.91 0.07
CA GLN A 18 -1.69 -23.21 1.35
C GLN A 18 -3.14 -23.15 1.83
N ASP A 19 -3.33 -23.15 3.16
CA ASP A 19 -4.64 -23.08 3.83
C ASP A 19 -5.43 -21.80 3.43
N HIS A 20 -4.71 -20.69 3.29
CA HIS A 20 -5.18 -19.47 2.64
C HIS A 20 -4.45 -19.33 1.31
N PRO A 21 -5.09 -19.60 0.17
CA PRO A 21 -4.37 -19.71 -1.09
C PRO A 21 -4.11 -18.34 -1.73
N LEU A 22 -4.81 -17.27 -1.30
CA LEU A 22 -4.56 -15.93 -1.80
C LEU A 22 -3.23 -15.38 -1.27
N ARG A 23 -2.46 -14.76 -2.14
CA ARG A 23 -1.31 -13.93 -1.76
C ARG A 23 -1.37 -12.62 -2.51
N ALA A 24 -0.94 -11.56 -1.84
CA ALA A 24 -0.72 -10.28 -2.48
C ALA A 24 0.59 -9.67 -2.00
N ARG A 25 1.28 -9.00 -2.92
CA ARG A 25 2.39 -8.11 -2.63
C ARG A 25 1.93 -6.70 -2.98
N LEU A 26 1.99 -5.81 -2.00
CA LEU A 26 1.70 -4.40 -2.15
C LEU A 26 3.03 -3.66 -2.19
N ILE A 27 3.19 -2.80 -3.18
CA ILE A 27 4.37 -1.96 -3.37
C ILE A 27 3.87 -0.54 -3.50
N SER A 28 4.28 0.34 -2.60
CA SER A 28 3.86 1.73 -2.62
C SER A 28 5.04 2.70 -2.71
N THR A 29 4.87 3.71 -3.54
CA THR A 29 5.76 4.86 -3.70
C THR A 29 5.01 6.14 -3.39
N GLN A 30 5.73 7.13 -2.86
CA GLN A 30 5.19 8.47 -2.62
C GLN A 30 6.18 9.51 -3.16
N ALA A 31 5.66 10.56 -3.81
CA ALA A 31 6.49 11.66 -4.25
C ALA A 31 7.24 12.29 -3.05
N GLY A 32 8.57 12.33 -3.12
CA GLY A 32 9.42 12.84 -2.04
C GLY A 32 9.94 11.78 -1.06
N GLN A 33 9.51 10.51 -1.17
CA GLN A 33 10.09 9.38 -0.44
C GLN A 33 11.00 8.59 -1.37
N ALA A 34 12.26 8.40 -0.99
CA ALA A 34 13.23 7.64 -1.79
C ALA A 34 13.02 6.12 -1.72
N GLN A 35 12.21 5.63 -0.76
CA GLN A 35 12.08 4.21 -0.47
C GLN A 35 10.69 3.68 -0.79
N GLU A 36 10.66 2.58 -1.54
CA GLU A 36 9.46 1.79 -1.79
C GLU A 36 9.10 1.04 -0.50
N LEU A 37 7.84 1.18 -0.06
CA LEU A 37 7.29 0.33 1.00
C LEU A 37 6.71 -0.92 0.35
N MET A 38 7.05 -2.07 0.93
CA MET A 38 6.65 -3.36 0.41
C MET A 38 6.06 -4.22 1.51
N GLU A 39 4.83 -4.68 1.29
CA GLU A 39 4.05 -5.47 2.24
C GLU A 39 3.51 -6.73 1.55
N THR A 40 3.31 -7.80 2.31
CA THR A 40 2.66 -9.02 1.83
C THR A 40 1.41 -9.31 2.65
N ALA A 41 0.32 -9.67 1.96
CA ALA A 41 -0.94 -10.05 2.56
C ALA A 41 -1.36 -11.46 2.12
N ALA A 42 -1.99 -12.21 3.02
CA ALA A 42 -2.38 -13.60 2.82
C ALA A 42 -3.90 -13.78 2.58
N ASP A 43 -4.65 -12.70 2.65
CA ASP A 43 -6.10 -12.68 2.60
C ASP A 43 -6.61 -11.28 2.22
N ALA A 44 -7.91 -11.16 1.95
CA ALA A 44 -8.53 -9.93 1.51
C ALA A 44 -8.49 -8.83 2.58
N ASP A 45 -8.65 -9.19 3.86
CA ASP A 45 -8.66 -8.22 4.97
C ASP A 45 -7.26 -7.62 5.18
N GLY A 46 -6.21 -8.44 5.05
CA GLY A 46 -4.82 -7.99 5.06
C GLY A 46 -4.52 -7.01 3.92
N ILE A 47 -5.05 -7.26 2.71
CA ILE A 47 -4.91 -6.35 1.57
C ILE A 47 -5.60 -5.01 1.87
N LEU A 48 -6.86 -5.05 2.30
CA LEU A 48 -7.64 -3.85 2.60
C LEU A 48 -7.01 -3.03 3.72
N THR A 49 -6.48 -3.69 4.75
CA THR A 49 -5.78 -3.03 5.86
C THR A 49 -4.52 -2.30 5.39
N ALA A 50 -3.72 -2.93 4.52
CA ALA A 50 -2.51 -2.31 3.95
C ALA A 50 -2.85 -1.13 3.03
N VAL A 51 -3.88 -1.27 2.18
CA VAL A 51 -4.39 -0.17 1.34
C VAL A 51 -4.85 1.00 2.20
N ARG A 52 -5.64 0.73 3.25
CA ARG A 52 -6.15 1.76 4.15
C ARG A 52 -5.01 2.54 4.80
N ARG A 53 -4.02 1.83 5.36
CA ARG A 53 -2.85 2.45 6.00
C ARG A 53 -2.06 3.32 5.03
N TRP A 54 -1.94 2.92 3.77
CA TRP A 54 -1.23 3.73 2.77
C TRP A 54 -2.02 5.00 2.40
N LEU A 55 -3.34 4.91 2.27
CA LEU A 55 -4.19 6.08 2.05
C LEU A 55 -4.10 7.06 3.23
N ASP A 56 -4.17 6.55 4.47
CA ASP A 56 -4.04 7.40 5.67
C ASP A 56 -2.65 8.11 5.71
N GLN A 57 -1.58 7.47 5.20
CA GLN A 57 -0.26 8.09 5.06
C GLN A 57 -0.22 9.20 3.99
N LEU A 58 -0.89 9.00 2.86
CA LEU A 58 -1.02 10.05 1.83
C LEU A 58 -1.80 11.26 2.34
N GLU A 59 -2.91 11.03 3.04
CA GLU A 59 -3.71 12.09 3.67
C GLU A 59 -2.89 12.85 4.73
N SER A 60 -2.14 12.12 5.56
CA SER A 60 -1.28 12.72 6.58
C SER A 60 -0.18 13.59 5.96
N ALA A 61 0.49 13.11 4.91
CA ALA A 61 1.49 13.89 4.20
C ALA A 61 0.90 15.17 3.57
N ALA A 62 -0.34 15.12 3.10
CA ALA A 62 -1.05 16.30 2.57
C ALA A 62 -1.28 17.35 3.66
N GLY A 63 -1.58 16.92 4.88
CA GLY A 63 -1.66 17.79 6.06
C GLY A 63 -0.32 18.45 6.40
N THR A 64 0.78 17.70 6.37
CA THR A 64 2.12 18.20 6.76
C THR A 64 2.74 19.17 5.75
N ALA A 65 2.38 19.09 4.47
CA ALA A 65 2.87 20.01 3.45
C ALA A 65 2.12 21.36 3.43
N GLY A 66 1.04 21.48 4.22
CA GLY A 66 0.20 22.67 4.31
C GLY A 66 0.44 23.55 5.54
N ASP A 67 1.32 23.15 6.46
CA ASP A 67 1.70 23.91 7.67
C ASP A 67 2.95 24.78 7.43
#